data_AF-A0A7C0U4P3-F1
#
_entry.id   AF-A0A7C0U4P3-F1
#
_cell.length_a   1.000
_cell.length_b   1.000
_cell.length_c   1.000
_cell.angle_alpha   90.00
_cell.angle_beta   90.00
_cell.angle_gamma   90.00
#
_symmetry.space_group_name_H-M   'P 1'
#
loop_
_entity.id
_entity.type
_entity.pdbx_description
1 polymer ?
#
loop_
_entity_poly.entity_id
_entity_poly.type
_entity_poly.pdbx_seq_one_letter_code
_entity_poly.pdbx_strand_id
1 'polypeptide(L)'
;MFLRGEVHYHKARNFISNLREYGFKFQINYVVHKYNFHEMNDFVKWAIEEGAAQVNFIKFIPKGYGCEIKNFEISESLYTQLITDLYTNGNDNIKQILTGSNPYIRQKEHGRIVRRCVAGYRGFIYITPDGSVYPCPATVFSETLVGNVYHDTLT
;
A
#
# COMPACT_ATOMS: atom_id res chain seq x y z
N MET A 1 0.05 -13.45 12.87
CA MET A 1 -1.43 -13.53 13.01
C MET A 1 -2.07 -13.37 11.63
N PHE A 2 -2.85 -14.34 11.13
CA PHE A 2 -3.49 -14.25 9.81
C PHE A 2 -4.86 -13.56 9.91
N LEU A 3 -4.94 -12.26 9.61
CA LEU A 3 -6.20 -11.50 9.58
C LEU A 3 -7.30 -12.14 8.73
N ARG A 4 -6.92 -12.93 7.71
CA ARG A 4 -7.84 -13.63 6.81
C ARG A 4 -7.76 -15.16 6.91
N GLY A 5 -7.06 -15.70 7.91
CA GLY A 5 -6.88 -17.14 8.07
C GLY A 5 -5.79 -17.77 7.19
N GLU A 6 -5.41 -19.00 7.54
CA GLU A 6 -4.29 -19.76 6.94
C GLU A 6 -4.53 -20.12 5.47
N VAL A 7 -5.77 -20.49 5.11
CA VAL A 7 -6.13 -20.83 3.72
C VAL A 7 -5.85 -19.67 2.76
N HIS A 8 -6.15 -18.43 3.17
CA HIS A 8 -5.90 -17.26 2.33
C HIS A 8 -4.41 -16.96 2.18
N TYR A 9 -3.62 -17.23 3.23
CA TYR A 9 -2.17 -17.11 3.17
C TYR A 9 -1.58 -18.06 2.13
N HIS A 10 -1.93 -19.36 2.17
CA HIS A 10 -1.43 -20.33 1.19
C HIS A 10 -1.86 -20.00 -0.24
N LYS A 11 -3.11 -19.55 -0.44
CA LYS A 11 -3.57 -19.09 -1.76
C LYS A 11 -2.74 -17.91 -2.28
N ALA A 12 -2.41 -16.94 -1.42
CA ALA A 12 -1.58 -15.81 -1.80
C ALA A 12 -0.14 -16.24 -2.13
N ARG A 13 0.47 -17.15 -1.35
CA ARG A 13 1.80 -17.69 -1.61
C ARG A 13 1.86 -18.46 -2.94
N ASN A 14 0.85 -19.28 -3.22
CA ASN A 14 0.76 -20.00 -4.50
C ASN A 14 0.61 -19.03 -5.68
N PHE A 15 -0.18 -17.97 -5.52
CA PHE A 15 -0.31 -16.93 -6.55
C PHE A 15 1.04 -16.25 -6.84
N ILE A 16 1.81 -15.90 -5.82
CA ILE A 16 3.17 -15.32 -5.98
C ILE A 16 4.10 -16.30 -6.70
N SER A 17 4.10 -17.58 -6.31
CA SER A 17 4.91 -18.60 -6.99
C SER A 17 4.59 -18.68 -8.49
N ASN A 18 3.29 -18.66 -8.82
CA ASN A 18 2.86 -18.68 -10.22
C ASN A 18 3.31 -17.42 -10.96
N LEU A 19 3.15 -16.22 -10.37
CA LEU A 19 3.62 -14.98 -10.99
C LEU A 19 5.12 -15.06 -11.33
N ARG A 20 5.94 -15.60 -10.42
CA ARG A 20 7.36 -15.82 -10.64
C ARG A 20 7.62 -16.82 -11.77
N GLU A 21 6.95 -17.97 -11.74
CA GLU A 21 7.11 -19.04 -12.75
C GLU A 21 6.80 -18.55 -14.16
N TYR A 22 5.76 -17.73 -14.33
CA TYR A 22 5.38 -17.14 -15.61
C TYR A 22 6.17 -15.86 -15.97
N GLY A 23 7.14 -15.45 -15.16
CA GLY A 23 8.01 -14.30 -15.45
C GLY A 23 7.35 -12.93 -15.25
N PHE A 24 6.25 -12.83 -14.50
CA PHE A 24 5.62 -11.56 -14.18
C PHE A 24 6.42 -10.80 -13.12
N LYS A 25 6.64 -9.50 -13.35
CA LYS A 25 7.07 -8.59 -12.28
C LYS A 25 5.88 -8.26 -11.41
N PHE A 26 6.07 -8.33 -10.09
CA PHE A 26 5.01 -8.05 -9.13
C PHE A 26 5.51 -7.18 -7.98
N GLN A 27 4.55 -6.56 -7.30
CA GLN A 27 4.78 -5.75 -6.11
C GLN A 27 3.90 -6.27 -4.99
N ILE A 28 4.34 -6.13 -3.75
CA ILE A 28 3.57 -6.58 -2.59
C ILE A 28 3.20 -5.39 -1.70
N ASN A 29 1.91 -5.26 -1.42
CA ASN A 29 1.42 -4.29 -0.45
C ASN A 29 1.31 -4.95 0.93
N TYR A 30 1.89 -4.30 1.94
CA TYR A 30 1.86 -4.73 3.33
C TYR A 30 1.15 -3.68 4.18
N VAL A 31 -0.01 -4.05 4.75
CA VAL A 31 -0.75 -3.15 5.63
C VAL A 31 -0.16 -3.23 7.04
N VAL A 32 0.49 -2.16 7.49
CA VAL A 32 1.15 -2.06 8.80
C VAL A 32 0.12 -1.75 9.88
N HIS A 33 0.11 -2.55 10.93
CA HIS A 33 -0.74 -2.40 12.10
C HIS A 33 -0.03 -2.89 13.38
N LYS A 34 -0.65 -2.64 14.53
CA LYS A 34 -0.10 -2.89 15.88
C LYS A 34 0.47 -4.29 16.11
N TYR A 35 -0.02 -5.30 15.40
CA TYR A 35 0.31 -6.70 15.61
C TYR A 35 1.27 -7.29 14.57
N ASN A 36 1.70 -6.52 13.57
CA ASN A 36 2.56 -7.05 12.50
C ASN A 36 3.74 -6.12 12.16
N PHE A 37 3.83 -4.93 12.75
CA PHE A 37 4.91 -3.99 12.41
C PHE A 37 6.31 -4.52 12.74
N HIS A 38 6.41 -5.41 13.72
CA HIS A 38 7.69 -6.02 14.13
C HIS A 38 8.21 -7.04 13.10
N GLU A 39 7.34 -7.54 12.21
CA GLU A 39 7.69 -8.52 11.17
C GLU A 39 8.20 -7.84 9.89
N MET A 40 8.18 -6.51 9.81
CA MET A 40 8.46 -5.76 8.58
C MET A 40 9.83 -6.07 7.98
N ASN A 41 10.87 -6.23 8.79
CA ASN A 41 12.22 -6.52 8.29
C ASN A 41 12.28 -7.90 7.63
N ASP A 42 11.80 -8.93 8.32
CA ASP A 42 11.79 -10.30 7.79
C ASP A 42 10.86 -10.43 6.59
N PHE A 43 9.77 -9.66 6.57
CA PHE A 43 8.90 -9.57 5.41
C PHE A 43 9.62 -9.02 4.17
N VAL A 44 10.46 -7.99 4.31
CA VAL A 44 11.24 -7.45 3.17
C VAL A 44 12.24 -8.49 2.67
N LYS A 45 12.95 -9.17 3.57
CA LYS A 45 13.90 -10.24 3.18
C LYS A 45 13.18 -11.32 2.38
N TRP A 46 12.04 -11.79 2.90
CA TRP A 46 11.20 -12.76 2.20
C TRP A 46 10.73 -12.23 0.83
N ALA A 47 10.28 -10.99 0.74
CA ALA A 47 9.83 -10.41 -0.52
C ALA A 47 10.96 -10.34 -1.58
N ILE A 48 12.18 -10.03 -1.15
CA ILE A 48 13.38 -10.06 -2.02
C ILE A 48 13.62 -11.49 -2.52
N GLU A 49 13.57 -12.49 -1.64
CA GLU A 49 13.75 -13.91 -1.98
C GLU A 49 12.70 -14.41 -2.97
N GLU A 50 11.46 -13.96 -2.85
CA GLU A 50 10.39 -14.30 -3.80
C GLU A 50 10.52 -13.59 -5.15
N GLY A 51 11.43 -12.63 -5.28
CA GLY A 51 11.64 -11.86 -6.51
C GLY A 51 10.66 -10.71 -6.71
N ALA A 52 10.09 -10.17 -5.62
CA ALA A 52 9.23 -8.99 -5.71
C ALA A 52 10.05 -7.78 -6.20
N ALA A 53 9.46 -7.01 -7.13
CA ALA A 53 10.09 -5.80 -7.65
C ALA A 53 9.97 -4.61 -6.68
N GLN A 54 8.96 -4.63 -5.80
CA GLN A 54 8.71 -3.55 -4.85
C GLN A 54 7.88 -4.05 -3.66
N VAL A 55 8.12 -3.48 -2.47
CA VAL A 55 7.29 -3.62 -1.27
C VAL A 55 6.73 -2.24 -0.90
N ASN A 56 5.41 -2.18 -0.75
CA ASN A 56 4.69 -0.99 -0.33
C ASN A 56 4.13 -1.18 1.07
N PHE A 57 4.78 -0.58 2.06
CA PHE A 57 4.18 -0.47 3.38
C PHE A 57 3.08 0.60 3.35
N ILE A 58 1.89 0.23 3.78
CA ILE A 58 0.70 1.07 3.81
C ILE A 58 0.23 1.10 5.26
N LYS A 59 0.11 2.27 5.86
CA LYS A 59 -0.45 2.39 7.21
C LYS A 59 -1.90 1.91 7.22
N PHE A 60 -2.29 1.10 8.20
CA PHE A 60 -3.68 0.78 8.43
C PHE A 60 -4.47 2.05 8.77
N ILE A 61 -5.53 2.33 8.02
CA ILE A 61 -6.48 3.42 8.29
C ILE A 61 -7.85 2.78 8.54
N PRO A 62 -8.46 2.95 9.71
CA PRO A 62 -9.74 2.33 10.01
C PRO A 62 -10.87 3.00 9.22
N LYS A 63 -11.31 2.34 8.15
CA LYS A 63 -12.48 2.71 7.33
C LYS A 63 -13.34 1.48 7.01
N GLY A 64 -14.63 1.68 6.76
CA GLY A 64 -15.58 0.59 6.52
C GLY A 64 -15.54 -0.45 7.64
N TYR A 65 -15.40 -1.73 7.31
CA TYR A 65 -15.22 -2.82 8.29
C TYR A 65 -13.98 -2.64 9.17
N GLY A 66 -12.97 -1.90 8.74
CA GLY A 66 -11.80 -1.57 9.57
C GLY A 66 -12.15 -0.73 10.80
N CYS A 67 -13.33 -0.11 10.84
CA CYS A 67 -13.82 0.62 12.01
C CYS A 67 -14.04 -0.27 13.25
N GLU A 68 -14.25 -1.57 13.06
CA GLU A 68 -14.44 -2.53 14.17
C GLU A 68 -13.12 -2.90 14.85
N ILE A 69 -12.00 -2.71 14.15
CA ILE A 69 -10.65 -3.05 14.62
C ILE A 69 -9.76 -1.81 14.73
N LYS A 70 -10.33 -0.65 15.07
CA LYS A 70 -9.61 0.63 15.25
C LYS A 70 -8.39 0.52 16.17
N ASN A 71 -8.44 -0.36 17.17
CA ASN A 71 -7.34 -0.64 18.09
C ASN A 71 -6.09 -1.25 17.43
N PHE A 72 -6.15 -1.61 16.14
CA PHE A 72 -5.02 -2.07 15.34
C PHE A 72 -4.18 -0.91 14.78
N GLU A 73 -4.72 0.31 14.76
CA GLU A 73 -4.00 1.47 14.26
C GLU A 73 -2.72 1.75 15.07
N ILE A 74 -1.69 2.25 14.38
CA ILE A 74 -0.44 2.75 14.97
C ILE A 74 -0.34 4.26 14.74
N SER A 75 0.38 4.95 15.63
CA SER A 75 0.58 6.40 15.47
C SER A 75 1.37 6.71 14.20
N GLU A 76 1.13 7.91 13.64
CA GLU A 76 1.88 8.40 12.48
C GLU A 76 3.38 8.51 12.78
N SER A 77 3.74 8.90 14.01
CA SER A 77 5.13 8.97 14.46
C SER A 77 5.80 7.59 14.44
N LEU A 78 5.14 6.56 14.97
CA LEU A 78 5.66 5.20 14.97
C LEU A 78 5.78 4.66 13.55
N TYR A 79 4.75 4.85 12.72
CA TYR A 79 4.79 4.45 11.31
C TYR A 79 5.97 5.09 10.57
N THR A 80 6.14 6.40 10.71
CA THR A 80 7.24 7.14 10.06
C THR A 80 8.60 6.66 10.56
N GLN A 81 8.74 6.43 11.86
CA GLN A 81 9.95 5.89 12.46
C GLN A 81 10.29 4.51 11.88
N LEU A 82 9.34 3.57 11.88
CA LEU A 82 9.54 2.20 11.38
C LEU A 82 10.02 2.19 9.92
N ILE A 83 9.38 2.99 9.05
CA ILE A 83 9.77 3.10 7.65
C ILE A 83 11.15 3.73 7.51
N THR A 84 11.44 4.75 8.31
CA THR A 84 12.74 5.42 8.32
C THR A 84 13.85 4.47 8.75
N ASP A 85 13.63 3.71 9.82
CA ASP A 85 14.60 2.78 10.38
C ASP A 85 14.85 1.63 9.41
N LEU A 86 13.78 1.09 8.80
CA LEU A 86 13.89 0.02 7.81
C LEU A 86 14.70 0.44 6.58
N TYR A 87 14.45 1.64 6.08
CA TYR A 87 15.18 2.18 4.92
C TYR A 87 16.63 2.56 5.28
N THR A 88 16.85 3.24 6.40
CA THR A 88 18.16 3.78 6.78
C THR A 88 19.14 2.69 7.18
N ASN A 89 18.66 1.65 7.88
CA ASN A 89 19.45 0.51 8.31
C ASN A 89 19.47 -0.63 7.28
N GLY A 90 18.69 -0.52 6.20
CA GLY A 90 18.64 -1.51 5.12
C GLY A 90 19.90 -1.51 4.26
N ASN A 91 20.24 -2.67 3.71
CA ASN A 91 21.23 -2.79 2.64
C ASN A 91 20.68 -2.27 1.30
N ASP A 92 21.49 -2.27 0.25
CA ASP A 92 21.09 -1.73 -1.06
C ASP A 92 19.89 -2.45 -1.67
N ASN A 93 19.76 -3.76 -1.48
CA ASN A 93 18.60 -4.53 -1.95
C ASN A 93 17.31 -4.10 -1.23
N ILE A 94 17.38 -3.90 0.09
CA ILE A 94 16.26 -3.41 0.89
C ILE A 94 15.89 -2.00 0.44
N LYS A 95 16.85 -1.10 0.23
CA LYS A 95 16.56 0.25 -0.25
C LYS A 95 15.88 0.21 -1.61
N GLN A 96 16.42 -0.59 -2.54
CA GLN A 96 15.90 -0.76 -3.90
C GLN A 96 14.43 -1.23 -3.91
N ILE A 97 14.09 -2.25 -3.13
CA ILE A 97 12.72 -2.78 -3.14
C ILE A 97 11.71 -1.87 -2.42
N LEU A 98 12.18 -0.97 -1.55
CA LEU A 98 11.33 0.04 -0.89
C LEU A 98 11.11 1.30 -1.75
N THR A 99 11.82 1.41 -2.88
CA THR A 99 11.64 2.52 -3.81
C THR A 99 10.30 2.38 -4.54
N GLY A 100 9.45 3.40 -4.44
CA GLY A 100 8.39 3.57 -5.44
C GLY A 100 6.99 3.99 -4.97
N SER A 101 6.70 4.07 -3.67
CA SER A 101 5.36 4.54 -3.24
C SER A 101 5.31 5.39 -1.98
N ASN A 102 6.27 5.26 -1.07
CA ASN A 102 6.29 6.12 0.11
C ASN A 102 6.91 7.49 -0.24
N PRO A 103 6.14 8.59 -0.17
CA PRO A 103 6.65 9.93 -0.48
C PRO A 103 7.92 10.30 0.29
N TYR A 104 8.03 9.85 1.54
CA TYR A 104 9.18 10.09 2.40
C TYR A 104 10.45 9.40 1.86
N ILE A 105 10.35 8.12 1.49
CA ILE A 105 11.48 7.37 0.92
C ILE A 105 11.90 8.01 -0.41
N ARG A 106 10.94 8.30 -1.29
CA ARG A 106 11.23 8.93 -2.60
C ARG A 106 11.86 10.31 -2.44
N GLN A 107 11.47 11.06 -1.42
CA GLN A 107 12.09 12.34 -1.10
C GLN A 107 13.55 12.17 -0.69
N LYS A 108 13.87 11.18 0.17
CA LYS A 108 15.25 10.89 0.57
C LYS A 108 16.12 10.47 -0.61
N GLU A 109 15.62 9.66 -1.53
CA GLU A 109 16.40 9.16 -2.66
C GLU A 109 16.68 10.19 -3.74
N HIS A 110 15.67 10.99 -4.08
CA HIS A 110 15.76 11.87 -5.24
C HIS A 110 15.91 13.35 -4.89
N GLY A 111 15.94 13.69 -3.59
CA GLY A 111 15.91 15.09 -3.13
C GLY A 111 14.63 15.84 -3.55
N ARG A 112 13.62 15.13 -4.06
CA ARG A 112 12.37 15.73 -4.55
C ARG A 112 11.39 15.84 -3.41
N ILE A 113 10.88 17.04 -3.19
CA ILE A 113 9.81 17.28 -2.24
C ILE A 113 8.52 16.64 -2.77
N VAL A 114 8.20 15.42 -2.33
CA VAL A 114 6.93 14.75 -2.64
C VAL A 114 5.91 15.18 -1.58
N ARG A 115 5.30 16.36 -1.77
CA ARG A 115 4.42 16.99 -0.76
C ARG A 115 2.94 16.59 -0.85
N ARG A 116 2.51 15.81 -1.85
CA ARG A 116 1.07 15.64 -2.14
C ARG A 116 0.72 14.19 -2.53
N CYS A 117 -0.46 13.74 -2.11
CA CYS A 117 -1.10 12.51 -2.58
C CYS A 117 -1.41 12.63 -4.09
N VAL A 118 -1.27 11.55 -4.86
CA VAL A 118 -1.53 11.52 -6.33
C VAL A 118 -2.84 12.18 -6.69
N ALA A 119 -3.91 11.89 -5.93
CA ALA A 119 -5.23 12.51 -6.11
C ALA A 119 -5.18 14.05 -6.08
N GLY A 120 -4.39 14.64 -5.18
CA GLY A 120 -4.32 16.09 -4.97
C GLY A 120 -3.34 16.86 -5.86
N TYR A 121 -2.50 16.20 -6.68
CA TYR A 121 -1.57 16.91 -7.58
C TYR A 121 -1.54 16.43 -9.03
N ARG A 122 -2.02 15.21 -9.33
CA ARG A 122 -2.15 14.70 -10.70
C ARG A 122 -3.60 14.48 -11.14
N GLY A 123 -4.54 14.57 -10.21
CA GLY A 123 -5.89 14.05 -10.41
C GLY A 123 -5.88 12.52 -10.34
N PHE A 124 -6.94 11.95 -9.76
CA PHE A 124 -7.17 10.51 -9.73
C PHE A 124 -8.65 10.28 -9.97
N ILE A 125 -8.99 9.31 -10.80
CA ILE A 125 -10.39 8.93 -11.06
C ILE A 125 -10.57 7.54 -10.47
N TYR A 126 -11.42 7.45 -9.47
CA TYR A 126 -11.84 6.20 -8.85
C TYR A 126 -13.26 5.88 -9.30
N ILE A 127 -13.44 4.74 -9.98
CA ILE A 127 -14.75 4.28 -10.46
C ILE A 127 -15.13 3.05 -9.62
N THR A 128 -16.28 3.10 -8.97
CA THR A 128 -16.85 1.97 -8.23
C THR A 128 -17.62 1.02 -9.16
N PRO A 129 -17.92 -0.23 -8.74
CA PRO A 129 -18.56 -1.22 -9.62
C PRO A 129 -19.95 -0.82 -10.17
N ASP A 130 -20.65 0.10 -9.51
CA ASP A 130 -21.92 0.69 -9.94
C ASP A 130 -21.76 1.87 -10.91
N GLY A 131 -20.52 2.19 -11.30
CA GLY A 131 -20.18 3.27 -12.21
C GLY A 131 -19.99 4.63 -11.54
N SER A 132 -20.23 4.76 -10.23
CA SER A 132 -20.05 6.02 -9.51
C SER A 132 -18.58 6.45 -9.47
N VAL A 133 -18.33 7.75 -9.59
CA VAL A 133 -17.00 8.32 -9.82
C VAL A 133 -16.61 9.23 -8.67
N TYR A 134 -15.40 9.04 -8.16
CA TYR A 134 -14.84 9.81 -7.05
C TYR A 134 -13.41 10.26 -7.35
N PRO A 135 -12.94 11.37 -6.76
CA PRO A 135 -11.57 11.85 -6.95
C PRO A 135 -10.52 11.00 -6.21
N CYS A 136 -10.95 10.14 -5.27
CA CYS A 136 -10.04 9.31 -4.46
C CYS A 136 -10.80 8.13 -3.82
N PRO A 137 -10.22 6.92 -3.77
CA PRO A 137 -10.84 5.77 -3.09
C PRO A 137 -10.97 5.95 -1.57
N ALA A 138 -10.27 6.93 -1.00
CA ALA A 138 -10.38 7.28 0.41
C ALA A 138 -11.54 8.25 0.71
N THR A 139 -12.16 8.84 -0.31
CA THR A 139 -13.25 9.82 -0.19
C THR A 139 -14.43 9.36 -1.03
N VAL A 140 -15.02 8.23 -0.64
CA VAL A 140 -16.25 7.70 -1.26
C VAL A 140 -17.41 8.20 -0.42
N PHE A 141 -17.67 9.51 -0.52
CA PHE A 141 -18.75 10.22 0.16
C PHE A 141 -19.62 10.95 -0.86
N SER A 142 -20.89 11.19 -0.52
CA SER A 142 -21.84 11.91 -1.39
C SER A 142 -21.34 13.27 -1.87
N GLU A 143 -20.62 13.98 -1.00
CA GLU A 143 -20.05 15.31 -1.21
C GLU A 143 -18.87 15.31 -2.19
N THR A 144 -18.34 14.13 -2.46
CA THR A 144 -17.19 13.89 -3.35
C THR A 144 -17.55 13.07 -4.57
N LEU A 145 -18.85 12.80 -4.79
CA LEU A 145 -19.34 12.16 -6.00
C LEU A 145 -19.17 13.13 -7.18
N VAL A 146 -18.45 12.68 -8.20
CA VAL A 146 -18.20 13.46 -9.43
C VAL A 146 -19.28 13.20 -10.48
N GLY A 147 -19.82 11.97 -10.52
CA GLY A 147 -20.83 11.55 -11.49
C GLY A 147 -20.88 10.03 -11.60
N ASN A 148 -21.52 9.51 -12.64
CA ASN A 148 -21.57 8.09 -12.96
C ASN A 148 -21.20 7.85 -14.45
N VAL A 149 -20.22 6.99 -14.72
CA VAL A 149 -19.73 6.75 -16.10
C VAL A 149 -20.78 6.16 -17.05
N TYR A 150 -21.88 5.60 -16.53
CA TYR A 150 -22.97 5.08 -17.34
C TYR A 150 -23.98 6.16 -17.77
N HIS A 151 -23.97 7.32 -17.12
CA HIS A 151 -25.02 8.35 -17.27
C HIS A 151 -24.45 9.73 -17.63
N ASP A 152 -23.21 10.02 -17.23
CA ASP A 152 -22.61 11.34 -17.32
C ASP A 152 -21.37 11.34 -18.24
N THR A 153 -21.12 12.48 -18.88
CA THR A 153 -19.82 12.74 -19.52
C THR A 153 -18.93 13.46 -18.51
N LEU A 154 -17.80 12.85 -18.16
CA LEU A 154 -16.81 13.41 -17.25
C LEU A 154 -15.82 14.28 -18.06
N THR A 155 -16.26 15.46 -18.50
CA THR A 155 -15.40 16.45 -19.17
C THR A 155 -14.67 17.34 -18.19
#